data_AF-A0A3D4EGM3-F1
#
_entry.id   AF-A0A3D4EGM3-F1
#
_cell.length_a   1.000
_cell.length_b   1.000
_cell.length_c   1.000
_cell.angle_alpha   90.00
_cell.angle_beta   90.00
_cell.angle_gamma   90.00
#
_symmetry.space_group_name_H-M   'P 1'
#
loop_
_entity.id
_entity.type
_entity.pdbx_description
1 polymer ?
#
loop_
_entity_poly.entity_id
_entity_poly.type
_entity_poly.pdbx_seq_one_letter_code
_entity_poly.pdbx_strand_id
1 'polypeptide(L)'
;MDQALNQKIDAFIAANKEQILEDIAALVAINSVEGTPTEEAPFGEGPRAALDKTLELAAGMGLATRNCENYIGYAELAGADPEKYLATICHVDVVPVGNGWSQEPFKMQIRDGWMIGRGV
;
A
#
# COMPACT_ATOMS: atom_id res chain seq x y z
N MET A 1 4.64 15.50 -23.60
CA MET A 1 5.19 14.93 -22.35
C MET A 1 6.71 14.90 -22.51
N ASP A 2 7.46 15.29 -21.47
CA ASP A 2 8.92 15.42 -21.56
C ASP A 2 9.58 14.02 -21.63
N GLN A 3 10.25 13.72 -22.75
CA GLN A 3 10.89 12.43 -23.01
C GLN A 3 12.02 12.14 -22.02
N ALA A 4 12.74 13.16 -21.56
CA ALA A 4 13.81 12.99 -20.57
C ALA A 4 13.25 12.68 -19.18
N LEU A 5 12.10 13.26 -18.82
CA LEU A 5 11.41 12.93 -17.57
C LEU A 5 10.94 11.47 -17.58
N ASN A 6 10.32 11.01 -18.66
CA ASN A 6 9.85 9.62 -18.77
C ASN A 6 11.02 8.63 -18.63
N GLN A 7 12.17 8.90 -19.25
CA GLN A 7 13.35 8.04 -19.11
C GLN A 7 13.86 7.96 -17.66
N LYS A 8 13.79 9.06 -16.90
CA LYS A 8 14.15 9.07 -15.47
C LYS A 8 13.17 8.26 -14.64
N ILE A 9 11.87 8.36 -14.94
CA ILE A 9 10.83 7.56 -14.27
C ILE A 9 11.04 6.08 -14.56
N ASP A 10 11.28 5.70 -15.82
CA ASP A 10 11.53 4.31 -16.20
C ASP A 10 12.78 3.75 -15.51
N ALA A 11 13.87 4.53 -15.46
CA ALA A 11 15.09 4.15 -14.76
C ALA A 11 14.87 3.98 -13.25
N PHE A 12 14.07 4.86 -12.63
CA PHE A 12 13.69 4.74 -11.23
C PHE A 12 12.88 3.46 -10.97
N ILE A 13 11.86 3.20 -11.79
CA ILE A 13 11.02 1.99 -11.65
C ILE A 13 11.89 0.74 -11.82
N ALA A 14 12.77 0.71 -12.82
CA ALA A 14 13.66 -0.42 -13.04
C ALA A 14 14.61 -0.66 -11.85
N ALA A 15 15.19 0.41 -11.29
CA ALA A 15 16.12 0.33 -10.16
C ALA A 15 15.45 -0.07 -8.84
N ASN A 16 14.17 0.25 -8.66
CA ASN A 16 13.43 0.01 -7.41
C ASN A 16 12.43 -1.14 -7.51
N LYS A 17 12.39 -1.85 -8.64
CA LYS A 17 11.39 -2.89 -8.92
C LYS A 17 11.32 -3.95 -7.82
N GLU A 18 12.45 -4.42 -7.34
CA GLU A 18 12.51 -5.46 -6.30
C GLU A 18 11.90 -4.94 -4.99
N GLN A 19 12.31 -3.74 -4.54
CA GLN A 19 11.75 -3.12 -3.34
C GLN A 19 10.23 -2.88 -3.46
N ILE A 20 9.77 -2.40 -4.63
CA ILE A 20 8.33 -2.21 -4.88
C ILE A 20 7.56 -3.53 -4.73
N LEU A 21 8.12 -4.62 -5.25
CA LEU A 21 7.50 -5.95 -5.12
C LEU A 21 7.52 -6.45 -3.67
N GLU A 22 8.59 -6.19 -2.92
CA GLU A 22 8.70 -6.52 -1.50
C GLU A 22 7.68 -5.74 -0.65
N ASP A 23 7.51 -4.44 -0.91
CA ASP A 23 6.55 -3.58 -0.22
C ASP A 23 5.10 -4.03 -0.49
N ILE A 24 4.80 -4.37 -1.75
CA ILE A 24 3.50 -4.95 -2.13
C ILE A 24 3.30 -6.30 -1.42
N ALA A 25 4.32 -7.16 -1.41
CA ALA A 25 4.25 -8.46 -0.73
C ALA A 25 4.01 -8.31 0.78
N ALA A 26 4.64 -7.32 1.40
CA ALA A 26 4.47 -7.00 2.82
C ALA A 26 3.04 -6.56 3.14
N LEU A 27 2.39 -5.79 2.25
CA LEU A 27 0.98 -5.44 2.39
C LEU A 27 0.05 -6.63 2.13
N VAL A 28 0.30 -7.42 1.08
CA VAL A 28 -0.46 -8.65 0.78
C VAL A 28 -0.36 -9.67 1.92
N ALA A 29 0.74 -9.69 2.68
CA ALA A 29 0.89 -10.56 3.84
C ALA A 29 -0.08 -10.24 4.98
N ILE A 30 -0.70 -9.06 4.97
CA ILE A 30 -1.65 -8.62 5.99
C ILE A 30 -3.05 -9.00 5.53
N ASN A 31 -3.73 -9.83 6.33
CA ASN A 31 -5.15 -10.09 6.14
C ASN A 31 -5.97 -8.87 6.58
N SER A 32 -6.14 -7.90 5.68
CA SER A 32 -6.88 -6.65 5.90
C SER A 32 -8.37 -6.75 5.54
N VAL A 33 -8.96 -7.93 5.71
CA VAL A 33 -10.41 -8.08 5.63
C VAL A 33 -11.04 -7.41 6.84
N GLU A 34 -12.16 -6.70 6.63
CA GLU A 34 -12.94 -6.10 7.71
C GLU A 34 -13.17 -7.09 8.87
N GLY A 35 -12.78 -6.67 10.07
CA GLY A 35 -12.85 -7.47 11.29
C GLY A 35 -13.82 -6.88 12.31
N THR A 36 -13.74 -7.38 13.55
CA THR A 36 -14.53 -6.82 14.65
C THR A 36 -13.96 -5.46 15.06
N PRO A 37 -14.74 -4.37 15.04
CA PRO A 37 -14.28 -3.05 15.44
C PRO A 37 -13.84 -2.98 16.91
N THR A 38 -12.78 -2.24 17.17
CA THR A 38 -12.34 -1.79 18.50
C THR A 38 -12.13 -0.28 18.49
N GLU A 39 -11.93 0.34 19.66
CA GLU A 39 -11.62 1.78 19.77
C GLU A 39 -10.34 2.14 18.99
N GLU A 40 -9.34 1.25 18.99
CA GLU A 40 -8.07 1.46 18.29
C GLU A 40 -8.07 0.91 16.85
N ALA A 41 -9.08 0.13 16.47
CA ALA A 41 -9.19 -0.50 15.16
C ALA A 41 -10.64 -0.45 14.67
N PRO A 42 -11.11 0.70 14.15
CA PRO A 42 -12.52 0.92 13.83
C PRO A 42 -13.08 -0.02 12.74
N PHE A 43 -12.20 -0.65 11.95
CA PHE A 43 -12.54 -1.64 10.93
C PHE A 43 -11.96 -3.04 11.23
N GLY A 44 -11.46 -3.24 12.46
CA GLY A 44 -10.77 -4.44 12.91
C GLY A 44 -9.25 -4.40 12.73
N GLU A 45 -8.58 -5.33 13.43
CA GLU A 45 -7.12 -5.39 13.53
C GLU A 45 -6.41 -5.55 12.18
N GLY A 46 -7.04 -6.23 11.21
CA GLY A 46 -6.51 -6.43 9.86
C GLY A 46 -6.30 -5.12 9.09
N PRO A 47 -7.39 -4.37 8.80
CA PRO A 47 -7.29 -3.05 8.18
C PRO A 47 -6.39 -2.08 8.96
N ARG A 48 -6.42 -2.13 10.30
CA ARG A 48 -5.53 -1.33 11.15
C ARG A 48 -4.05 -1.64 10.87
N ALA A 49 -3.68 -2.93 10.86
CA ALA A 49 -2.31 -3.35 10.57
C ALA A 49 -1.87 -2.95 9.16
N ALA A 50 -2.75 -3.03 8.17
CA ALA A 50 -2.44 -2.62 6.80
C ALA A 50 -2.26 -1.10 6.68
N LEU A 51 -3.06 -0.31 7.40
CA LEU A 51 -2.88 1.14 7.50
C LEU A 51 -1.53 1.49 8.13
N ASP A 52 -1.20 0.88 9.27
CA ASP A 52 0.06 1.12 9.98
C ASP A 52 1.26 0.73 9.11
N LYS A 53 1.20 -0.42 8.42
CA LYS A 53 2.27 -0.84 7.50
C LYS A 53 2.43 0.12 6.32
N THR A 54 1.32 0.62 5.77
CA THR A 54 1.36 1.59 4.66
C THR A 54 2.05 2.89 5.10
N LEU A 55 1.74 3.40 6.29
CA LEU A 55 2.39 4.59 6.85
C LEU A 55 3.86 4.32 7.20
N GLU A 56 4.21 3.13 7.68
CA GLU A 56 5.61 2.73 7.91
C GLU A 56 6.41 2.76 6.60
N LEU A 57 5.90 2.15 5.53
CA LEU A 57 6.54 2.14 4.21
C LEU A 57 6.69 3.56 3.65
N ALA A 58 5.64 4.36 3.72
CA ALA A 58 5.68 5.76 3.26
C ALA A 58 6.71 6.60 4.03
N ALA A 59 6.81 6.42 5.35
CA ALA A 59 7.84 7.07 6.16
C ALA A 59 9.26 6.61 5.76
N GLY A 60 9.44 5.32 5.45
CA GLY A 60 10.68 4.77 4.90
C GLY A 60 11.09 5.38 3.55
N MET A 61 10.12 5.82 2.76
CA MET A 61 10.34 6.57 1.51
C MET A 61 10.63 8.07 1.74
N GLY A 62 10.66 8.52 3.00
CA GLY A 62 10.93 9.92 3.37
C GLY A 62 9.70 10.84 3.32
N LEU A 63 8.49 10.29 3.25
CA LEU A 63 7.26 11.08 3.31
C LEU A 63 6.87 11.39 4.76
N ALA A 64 6.25 12.56 4.98
CA ALA A 64 5.70 12.88 6.29
C ALA A 64 4.34 12.17 6.45
N THR A 65 4.23 11.28 7.43
CA THR A 65 3.05 10.44 7.62
C THR A 65 2.20 10.90 8.80
N ARG A 66 0.89 10.77 8.65
CA ARG A 66 -0.08 11.08 9.70
C ARG A 66 -1.15 9.99 9.75
N ASN A 67 -1.45 9.56 10.97
CA ASN A 67 -2.59 8.72 11.28
C ASN A 67 -3.69 9.63 11.84
N CYS A 68 -4.90 9.49 11.32
CA CYS A 68 -6.09 10.22 11.76
C CYS A 68 -7.04 9.23 12.43
N GLU A 69 -6.88 9.09 13.74
CA GLU A 69 -7.78 8.29 14.61
C GLU A 69 -7.95 6.84 14.13
N ASN A 70 -6.96 6.28 13.45
CA ASN A 70 -6.96 4.93 12.88
C ASN A 70 -8.04 4.68 11.81
N TYR A 71 -8.75 5.72 11.37
CA TYR A 71 -9.73 5.65 10.28
C TYR A 71 -9.08 5.81 8.91
N ILE A 72 -8.18 6.77 8.81
CA ILE A 72 -7.40 7.05 7.61
C ILE A 72 -5.98 7.39 8.02
N GLY A 73 -5.07 7.29 7.07
CA GLY A 73 -3.75 7.87 7.17
C GLY A 73 -3.35 8.48 5.85
N TYR A 74 -2.46 9.44 5.91
CA TYR A 74 -1.91 10.07 4.71
C TYR A 74 -0.43 10.29 4.85
N ALA A 75 0.25 10.30 3.71
CA ALA A 75 1.66 10.61 3.58
C ALA A 75 1.80 11.77 2.60
N GLU A 76 2.58 12.79 2.97
CA GLU A 76 2.73 13.99 2.17
C GLU A 76 4.21 14.30 1.86
N LEU A 77 4.42 14.81 0.65
CA LEU A 77 5.62 15.54 0.26
C LEU A 77 5.24 17.02 0.16
N ALA A 78 5.91 17.88 0.92
CA ALA A 78 5.58 19.30 0.95
C ALA A 78 5.72 19.92 -0.45
N GLY A 79 4.63 20.52 -0.94
CA GLY A 79 4.63 21.32 -2.16
C GLY A 79 5.27 22.69 -1.95
N ALA A 80 5.52 23.40 -3.06
CA ALA A 80 6.03 24.77 -3.00
C ALA A 80 5.00 25.77 -2.46
N ASP A 81 3.70 25.49 -2.65
CA ASP A 81 2.57 26.29 -2.18
C ASP A 81 1.76 25.42 -1.21
N PRO A 82 1.75 25.72 0.11
CA PRO A 82 1.08 24.90 1.11
C PRO A 82 -0.45 24.92 0.98
N GLU A 83 -1.02 25.84 0.20
CA GLU A 83 -2.47 25.90 -0.02
C GLU A 83 -2.94 25.03 -1.20
N LYS A 84 -2.00 24.43 -1.96
CA LYS A 84 -2.31 23.60 -3.13
C LYS A 84 -1.95 22.15 -2.90
N TYR A 85 -2.95 21.29 -2.99
CA TYR A 85 -2.79 19.85 -2.84
C TYR A 85 -3.25 19.10 -4.09
N LEU A 86 -2.47 18.09 -4.46
CA LEU A 86 -2.90 16.99 -5.32
C LEU A 86 -2.89 15.73 -4.45
N ALA A 87 -4.07 15.15 -4.24
CA ALA A 87 -4.23 13.96 -3.43
C ALA A 87 -4.59 12.75 -4.30
N THR A 88 -3.97 11.61 -4.00
CA THR A 88 -4.38 10.30 -4.50
C THR A 88 -4.95 9.51 -3.33
N ILE A 89 -6.22 9.11 -3.45
CA ILE A 89 -6.92 8.36 -2.41
C ILE A 89 -6.96 6.89 -2.81
N CYS A 90 -6.49 6.03 -1.92
CA CYS A 90 -6.49 4.58 -2.07
C CYS A 90 -7.12 3.92 -0.84
N HIS A 91 -7.34 2.61 -0.91
CA HIS A 91 -7.81 1.81 0.21
C HIS A 91 -6.82 0.66 0.46
N VAL A 92 -6.77 0.17 1.70
CA VAL A 92 -5.83 -0.89 2.15
C VAL A 92 -6.54 -2.11 2.72
N ASP A 93 -7.85 -2.02 2.90
CA ASP A 93 -8.72 -3.15 3.20
C ASP A 93 -8.95 -4.00 1.95
N VAL A 94 -9.32 -5.26 2.18
CA VAL A 94 -9.60 -6.19 1.09
C VAL A 94 -10.87 -6.99 1.37
N VAL A 95 -11.47 -7.52 0.30
CA VAL A 95 -12.63 -8.41 0.45
C VAL A 95 -12.22 -9.80 0.96
N PRO A 96 -13.13 -10.52 1.65
CA PRO A 96 -12.88 -11.87 2.13
C PRO A 96 -12.29 -12.83 1.09
N VAL A 97 -11.54 -13.81 1.57
CA VAL A 97 -11.03 -14.92 0.75
C VAL A 97 -12.19 -15.86 0.41
N GLY A 98 -12.41 -16.09 -0.89
CA GLY A 98 -13.33 -17.11 -1.40
C GLY A 98 -12.65 -18.46 -1.64
N ASN A 99 -13.39 -19.40 -2.23
CA ASN A 99 -12.85 -20.71 -2.62
C ASN A 99 -12.04 -20.63 -3.93
N GLY A 100 -11.24 -21.66 -4.20
CA GLY A 100 -10.59 -21.85 -5.51
C GLY A 100 -9.16 -21.29 -5.62
N TRP A 101 -8.57 -20.84 -4.52
CA TRP A 101 -7.16 -20.47 -4.52
C TRP A 101 -6.27 -21.69 -4.72
N SER A 102 -5.30 -21.56 -5.63
CA SER A 102 -4.26 -22.58 -5.86
C SER A 102 -3.04 -22.40 -4.93
N GLN A 103 -3.03 -21.33 -4.13
CA GLN A 103 -1.97 -20.97 -3.19
C GLN A 103 -2.54 -20.19 -1.99
N GLU A 104 -1.72 -19.95 -0.98
CA GLU A 104 -2.09 -19.10 0.16
C GLU A 104 -2.39 -17.65 -0.30
N PRO A 105 -3.60 -17.11 -0.07
CA PRO A 105 -4.00 -15.79 -0.58
C PRO A 105 -3.15 -14.64 -0.03
N PHE A 106 -2.75 -14.71 1.23
CA PHE A 106 -1.94 -13.69 1.91
C PHE A 106 -0.44 -14.03 1.86
N LYS A 107 -0.02 -14.76 0.82
CA LYS A 107 1.39 -15.00 0.52
C LYS A 107 1.59 -14.72 -0.95
N MET A 108 2.00 -13.48 -1.26
CA MET A 108 2.21 -13.06 -2.64
C MET A 108 3.23 -13.97 -3.32
N GLN A 109 2.91 -14.41 -4.53
CA GLN A 109 3.85 -15.14 -5.39
C GLN A 109 3.86 -14.51 -6.77
N ILE A 110 5.01 -14.61 -7.45
CA ILE A 110 5.12 -14.25 -8.85
C ILE A 110 5.09 -15.55 -9.66
N ARG A 111 4.12 -15.68 -10.56
CA ARG A 111 3.99 -16.84 -11.45
C ARG A 111 3.70 -16.35 -12.87
N ASP A 112 4.52 -16.77 -13.83
CA ASP A 112 4.38 -16.42 -15.24
C ASP A 112 4.26 -14.90 -15.51
N GLY A 113 4.96 -14.09 -14.70
CA GLY A 113 4.95 -12.63 -14.80
C GLY A 113 3.79 -11.93 -14.06
N TRP A 114 2.90 -12.68 -13.40
CA TRP A 114 1.78 -12.16 -12.63
C TRP A 114 2.06 -12.20 -11.13
N MET A 115 1.68 -11.15 -10.41
CA MET A 115 1.55 -11.20 -8.95
C MET A 115 0.24 -11.90 -8.61
N ILE A 116 0.30 -12.88 -7.71
CA ILE A 116 -0.86 -13.62 -7.24
C ILE A 116 -0.91 -13.51 -5.73
N GLY A 117 -1.98 -12.89 -5.24
CA GLY A 117 -2.26 -12.67 -3.82
C GLY A 117 -3.57 -11.91 -3.66
N ARG A 118 -4.17 -11.92 -2.47
CA ARG A 118 -5.36 -11.13 -2.20
C ARG A 118 -4.96 -9.64 -2.14
N GLY A 119 -5.51 -8.84 -3.05
CA GLY A 119 -5.26 -7.39 -3.14
C GLY A 119 -4.38 -6.98 -4.32
N VAL A 120 -3.95 -7.93 -5.15
CA VAL A 120 -3.13 -7.71 -6.37
C VAL A 120 -3.66 -8.50 -7.57
#